data_AF-A0A9Q1FH81-F1
#
_entry.id   AF-A0A9Q1FH81-F1
#
_cell.length_a   1.000
_cell.length_b   1.000
_cell.length_c   1.000
_cell.angle_alpha   90.00
_cell.angle_beta   90.00
_cell.angle_gamma   90.00
#
_symmetry.space_group_name_H-M   'P 1'
#
loop_
_entity.id
_entity.type
_entity.pdbx_description
1 polymer ?
#
loop_
_entity_poly.entity_id
_entity_poly.type
_entity_poly.pdbx_seq_one_letter_code
_entity_poly.pdbx_strand_id
1 'polypeptide(L)'
;MTATCISACESMSWKTQILHNIQHCGPQQAIRRWRSACHRPIGLTQPVSSNARLCHSAVPTGSVGAASPTVAGLLSSRRKYRANAQTSQMPPSQINHILNVNEYSFSYNGYDGKSVSSVLRFDSNLLASNSPSEDRRSVATCLQSRGMLFGVFDGHAGHACAQAVSERLFYYIAVSLLPLKTLVDIEEAVENDRPVFPMLQWHKHPNDYVSTDAGKLYFNSLRTYWQELVDLEDDEEKDIRAALVNAFKRLDNDISLEAQVDFGDPFSHFTPLRVALSGCTACVAHVDGSDLHIANLGDSRAVLGVQGEDGSWSALTVSNDHNAQNPDELQRVRSEHPPSEEKSVVKHDRLLGLLLPFRAFGDIKFKWGSELLSRVCETHSEVLLGNEHAKILPPNYRTPPYLSAEPEVTHHKLRPQDKFLVLATDGLWELMHRQTVVEVIGDHLTGMHWQKPLSGFSFTLGQMHRLLLERKARAVKALEDENSATHLIRHALGSDGFGAVEPRRLSKMLSLPRELVRMYRDDITIIVIHLNSSVIEANHKANITQDA
;
A
#
# COMPACT_ATOMS: atom_id res chain seq x y z
N MET A 1 24.97 34.94 7.83
CA MET A 1 26.19 35.21 8.62
C MET A 1 25.76 35.04 10.07
N THR A 2 26.17 34.04 10.84
CA THR A 2 27.51 33.55 11.16
C THR A 2 27.39 32.16 11.77
N ALA A 3 28.41 31.33 11.50
CA ALA A 3 28.62 30.01 12.06
C ALA A 3 28.98 30.04 13.56
N THR A 4 28.79 28.91 14.25
CA THR A 4 29.72 28.44 15.30
C THR A 4 29.62 26.93 15.50
N CYS A 5 30.75 26.25 15.28
CA CYS A 5 31.05 24.86 15.66
C CYS A 5 31.37 24.74 17.16
N ILE A 6 31.02 23.61 17.77
CA ILE A 6 31.66 22.93 18.93
C ILE A 6 31.17 21.46 18.87
N SER A 7 31.90 20.36 19.05
CA SER A 7 33.32 19.96 19.02
C SER A 7 33.35 18.43 19.11
N ALA A 8 34.37 17.79 18.55
CA ALA A 8 34.65 16.35 18.66
C ALA A 8 35.33 15.96 20.00
N CYS A 9 35.12 14.70 20.41
CA CYS A 9 36.00 13.76 21.16
C CYS A 9 35.10 12.69 21.81
N GLU A 10 35.37 11.38 21.90
CA GLU A 10 36.37 10.46 21.37
C GLU A 10 35.94 9.05 21.81
N SER A 11 36.07 8.02 20.95
CA SER A 11 36.71 6.74 21.31
C SER A 11 36.63 5.75 20.14
N MET A 12 37.76 5.64 19.44
CA MET A 12 38.13 4.52 18.58
C MET A 12 38.24 3.24 19.42
N SER A 13 37.68 2.12 18.96
CA SER A 13 38.27 0.77 19.13
C SER A 13 37.41 -0.33 18.51
N TRP A 14 37.37 -0.46 17.17
CA TRP A 14 36.95 -1.72 16.50
C TRP A 14 37.67 -2.00 15.16
N LYS A 15 38.63 -1.17 14.74
CA LYS A 15 39.24 -1.24 13.39
C LYS A 15 40.48 -2.14 13.24
N THR A 16 40.85 -2.97 14.23
CA THR A 16 42.15 -3.70 14.17
C THR A 16 42.08 -5.19 14.54
N GLN A 17 41.01 -5.91 14.19
CA GLN A 17 40.96 -7.37 14.38
C GLN A 17 40.36 -8.18 13.21
N ILE A 18 40.16 -7.60 12.03
CA ILE A 18 39.58 -8.31 10.86
C ILE A 18 40.46 -8.20 9.59
N LEU A 19 41.66 -7.63 9.67
CA LEU A 19 42.54 -7.45 8.48
C LEU A 19 43.86 -8.24 8.52
N HIS A 20 43.89 -9.42 9.15
CA HIS A 20 45.09 -10.27 9.08
C HIS A 20 44.85 -11.77 8.89
N ASN A 21 43.69 -12.21 8.39
CA ASN A 21 43.43 -13.64 8.16
C ASN A 21 42.55 -13.96 6.94
N ILE A 22 42.70 -13.24 5.83
CA ILE A 22 42.15 -13.67 4.53
C ILE A 22 43.25 -13.53 3.47
N GLN A 23 44.20 -14.46 3.50
CA GLN A 23 44.88 -14.91 2.30
C GLN A 23 44.74 -16.43 2.24
N HIS A 24 44.12 -16.89 1.16
CA HIS A 24 43.92 -18.27 0.71
C HIS A 24 42.96 -19.16 1.54
N CYS A 25 41.69 -19.28 1.10
CA CYS A 25 40.95 -20.56 0.99
C CYS A 25 39.56 -20.35 0.37
N GLY A 26 39.13 -21.29 -0.49
CA GLY A 26 37.91 -21.22 -1.30
C GLY A 26 36.58 -21.56 -0.60
N PRO A 27 35.44 -21.49 -1.33
CA PRO A 27 34.11 -21.21 -0.76
C PRO A 27 33.43 -22.32 0.06
N GLN A 28 34.01 -23.52 0.18
CA GLN A 28 33.31 -24.66 0.81
C GLN A 28 33.70 -24.97 2.26
N GLN A 29 34.59 -24.19 2.90
CA GLN A 29 34.98 -24.41 4.31
C GLN A 29 34.47 -23.36 5.31
N ALA A 30 33.89 -22.23 4.86
CA ALA A 30 33.31 -21.22 5.75
C ALA A 30 32.07 -21.72 6.52
N ILE A 31 31.28 -22.62 5.91
CA ILE A 31 30.01 -23.11 6.47
C ILE A 31 30.21 -24.13 7.61
N ARG A 32 31.36 -24.80 7.70
CA ARG A 32 31.63 -25.79 8.76
C ARG A 32 32.20 -25.19 10.05
N ARG A 33 32.82 -24.01 10.00
CA ARG A 33 33.42 -23.36 11.20
C ARG A 33 32.47 -22.45 11.97
N TRP A 34 31.37 -21.98 11.35
CA TRP A 34 30.33 -21.24 12.08
C TRP A 34 29.56 -22.13 13.07
N ARG A 35 29.45 -23.45 12.79
CA ARG A 35 28.76 -24.42 13.66
C ARG A 35 29.52 -24.82 14.94
N SER A 36 30.80 -24.47 15.11
CA SER A 36 31.57 -24.87 16.31
C SER A 36 31.79 -23.76 17.34
N ALA A 37 31.27 -22.54 17.12
CA ALA A 37 31.43 -21.42 18.04
C ALA A 37 30.30 -21.29 19.09
N CYS A 38 29.22 -22.08 18.97
CA CYS A 38 28.04 -21.99 19.85
C CYS A 38 28.02 -22.98 21.02
N HIS A 39 29.12 -23.65 21.37
CA HIS A 39 29.17 -24.56 22.51
C HIS A 39 30.35 -24.26 23.44
N ARG A 40 30.08 -23.46 24.48
CA ARG A 40 30.72 -23.59 25.81
C ARG A 40 29.84 -22.97 26.90
N PRO A 41 29.55 -23.67 28.01
CA PRO A 41 28.83 -23.13 29.15
C PRO A 41 29.78 -22.41 30.11
N ILE A 42 29.37 -21.27 30.67
CA ILE A 42 30.08 -20.62 31.78
C ILE A 42 29.09 -20.42 32.93
N GLY A 43 29.51 -20.88 34.11
CA GLY A 43 28.67 -21.14 35.27
C GLY A 43 28.50 -19.99 36.26
N LEU A 44 27.64 -20.33 37.22
CA LEU A 44 27.18 -19.67 38.44
C LEU A 44 28.20 -18.85 39.24
N THR A 45 27.75 -17.70 39.74
CA THR A 45 28.02 -17.20 41.10
C THR A 45 26.78 -16.44 41.65
N GLN A 46 26.36 -16.78 42.88
CA GLN A 46 25.21 -16.19 43.62
C GLN A 46 25.63 -15.00 44.54
N PRO A 47 24.82 -14.52 45.53
CA PRO A 47 23.98 -13.32 45.40
C PRO A 47 24.24 -12.27 46.50
N VAL A 48 23.64 -11.08 46.39
CA VAL A 48 23.51 -10.14 47.52
C VAL A 48 22.06 -9.70 47.68
N SER A 49 21.59 -9.86 48.92
CA SER A 49 20.25 -9.62 49.44
C SER A 49 19.97 -8.13 49.71
N SER A 50 18.70 -7.72 49.61
CA SER A 50 18.08 -6.89 50.65
C SER A 50 16.54 -6.95 50.62
N ASN A 51 16.02 -7.04 51.85
CA ASN A 51 14.63 -7.24 52.26
C ASN A 51 13.68 -6.09 51.93
N ALA A 52 12.40 -6.40 51.67
CA ALA A 52 11.27 -5.70 52.27
C ALA A 52 10.02 -6.61 52.33
N ARG A 53 9.37 -6.62 53.50
CA ARG A 53 8.35 -7.59 53.94
C ARG A 53 6.93 -7.14 53.55
N LEU A 54 6.12 -8.13 53.18
CA LEU A 54 4.65 -8.11 53.22
C LEU A 54 4.14 -8.17 54.66
N CYS A 55 3.05 -7.45 54.96
CA CYS A 55 2.12 -7.80 56.03
C CYS A 55 0.69 -7.36 55.67
N HIS A 56 -0.21 -8.35 55.52
CA HIS A 56 -1.65 -8.19 55.72
C HIS A 56 -1.99 -8.36 57.21
N SER A 57 -2.93 -7.58 57.75
CA SER A 57 -4.18 -8.08 58.36
C SER A 57 -4.87 -7.08 59.33
N ALA A 58 -6.20 -7.17 59.31
CA ALA A 58 -7.16 -7.00 60.42
C ALA A 58 -7.87 -5.64 60.67
N VAL A 59 -9.19 -5.77 60.78
CA VAL A 59 -10.29 -4.82 61.08
C VAL A 59 -10.49 -4.75 62.62
N PRO A 60 -11.07 -3.67 63.20
CA PRO A 60 -12.45 -3.80 63.73
C PRO A 60 -13.34 -2.52 63.70
N THR A 61 -14.62 -2.74 63.33
CA THR A 61 -15.91 -2.28 63.91
C THR A 61 -16.17 -0.83 64.38
N GLY A 62 -17.30 -0.27 63.90
CA GLY A 62 -18.10 0.77 64.58
C GLY A 62 -19.49 0.95 63.93
N SER A 63 -20.55 0.65 64.68
CA SER A 63 -22.00 0.75 64.38
C SER A 63 -22.48 2.22 64.24
N VAL A 64 -23.62 2.57 63.64
CA VAL A 64 -25.03 2.46 64.10
C VAL A 64 -25.93 2.96 62.93
N GLY A 65 -26.99 2.26 62.52
CA GLY A 65 -28.35 2.67 62.88
C GLY A 65 -29.34 2.52 61.72
N ALA A 66 -30.43 1.79 61.98
CA ALA A 66 -31.43 1.34 61.03
C ALA A 66 -32.56 2.35 60.77
N ALA A 67 -33.19 2.26 59.59
CA ALA A 67 -34.63 2.37 59.42
C ALA A 67 -35.05 1.93 58.00
N SER A 68 -35.81 0.84 57.90
CA SER A 68 -36.79 0.60 56.83
C SER A 68 -38.16 1.02 57.39
N PRO A 69 -39.20 1.35 56.58
CA PRO A 69 -39.90 0.27 55.87
C PRO A 69 -40.65 0.65 54.55
N THR A 70 -41.13 -0.43 53.93
CA THR A 70 -42.43 -0.61 53.24
C THR A 70 -42.61 -0.32 51.75
N VAL A 71 -43.17 -1.36 51.12
CA VAL A 71 -43.63 -1.52 49.75
C VAL A 71 -45.14 -1.27 49.68
N ALA A 72 -45.57 -0.42 48.75
CA ALA A 72 -46.87 -0.42 48.03
C ALA A 72 -46.75 0.68 46.96
N GLY A 73 -46.69 0.40 45.66
CA GLY A 73 -47.79 -0.12 44.85
C GLY A 73 -48.51 1.05 44.17
N LEU A 74 -48.35 1.20 42.85
CA LEU A 74 -49.32 1.70 41.84
C LEU A 74 -48.72 2.55 40.70
N LEU A 75 -49.02 2.07 39.49
CA LEU A 75 -49.33 2.82 38.26
C LEU A 75 -48.19 3.38 37.39
N SER A 76 -47.92 2.62 36.32
CA SER A 76 -48.07 3.11 34.94
C SER A 76 -47.62 4.55 34.67
N SER A 77 -46.35 4.72 34.29
CA SER A 77 -46.01 5.72 33.28
C SER A 77 -45.25 5.05 32.14
N ARG A 78 -45.99 4.68 31.09
CA ARG A 78 -45.43 4.49 29.76
C ARG A 78 -44.78 5.83 29.37
N ARG A 79 -43.47 5.97 29.60
CA ARG A 79 -42.67 6.99 28.94
C ARG A 79 -42.69 6.67 27.46
N LYS A 80 -43.61 7.32 26.73
CA LYS A 80 -43.54 7.47 25.28
C LYS A 80 -42.21 8.13 24.99
N TYR A 81 -41.21 7.36 24.60
CA TYR A 81 -40.09 7.87 23.82
C TYR A 81 -40.70 8.44 22.54
N ARG A 82 -40.96 9.74 22.57
CA ARG A 82 -41.32 10.52 21.39
C ARG A 82 -40.06 10.51 20.54
N ALA A 83 -40.02 9.64 19.54
CA ALA A 83 -38.99 9.61 18.53
C ALA A 83 -39.06 10.90 17.72
N ASN A 84 -38.44 11.96 18.24
CA ASN A 84 -37.97 13.10 17.45
C ASN A 84 -36.49 12.86 17.15
N ALA A 85 -36.19 11.79 16.41
CA ALA A 85 -34.94 11.70 15.69
C ALA A 85 -35.19 12.28 14.30
N GLN A 86 -35.27 13.63 14.22
CA GLN A 86 -34.88 14.27 12.97
C GLN A 86 -33.41 13.92 12.79
N THR A 87 -33.12 12.93 11.95
CA THR A 87 -31.75 12.65 11.51
C THR A 87 -31.31 13.87 10.72
N SER A 88 -30.62 14.79 11.38
CA SER A 88 -29.96 15.91 10.74
C SER A 88 -29.00 15.32 9.71
N GLN A 89 -29.33 15.41 8.44
CA GLN A 89 -28.41 15.05 7.36
C GLN A 89 -27.18 15.95 7.49
N MET A 90 -25.98 15.40 7.29
CA MET A 90 -24.79 16.24 7.23
C MET A 90 -24.98 17.29 6.14
N PRO A 91 -24.62 18.56 6.41
CA PRO A 91 -24.62 19.57 5.39
C PRO A 91 -23.64 19.18 4.27
N PRO A 92 -23.95 19.48 2.99
CA PRO A 92 -23.07 19.15 1.86
C PRO A 92 -21.64 19.67 2.02
N SER A 93 -21.46 20.84 2.65
CA SER A 93 -20.13 21.38 2.95
C SER A 93 -19.28 20.48 3.86
N GLN A 94 -19.91 19.80 4.82
CA GLN A 94 -19.22 18.86 5.71
C GLN A 94 -18.87 17.56 4.98
N ILE A 95 -19.76 17.07 4.09
CA ILE A 95 -19.49 15.92 3.23
C ILE A 95 -18.27 16.21 2.35
N ASN A 96 -18.27 17.36 1.66
CA ASN A 96 -17.16 17.78 0.80
C ASN A 96 -15.88 17.95 1.61
N HIS A 97 -15.96 18.52 2.82
CA HIS A 97 -14.78 18.63 3.68
C HIS A 97 -14.18 17.26 4.00
N ILE A 98 -15.00 16.27 4.40
CA ILE A 98 -14.52 14.92 4.72
C ILE A 98 -13.88 14.26 3.50
N LEU A 99 -14.54 14.34 2.33
CA LEU A 99 -14.04 13.73 1.10
C LEU A 99 -12.78 14.42 0.58
N ASN A 100 -12.61 15.72 0.81
CA ASN A 100 -11.49 16.48 0.25
C ASN A 100 -10.23 16.47 1.14
N VAL A 101 -10.30 15.92 2.37
CA VAL A 101 -9.16 15.93 3.33
C VAL A 101 -7.90 15.26 2.77
N ASN A 102 -8.06 14.20 1.97
CA ASN A 102 -6.96 13.46 1.35
C ASN A 102 -6.96 13.57 -0.18
N GLU A 103 -7.71 14.52 -0.74
CA GLU A 103 -7.76 14.76 -2.17
C GLU A 103 -6.40 15.27 -2.68
N TYR A 104 -5.87 14.61 -3.70
CA TYR A 104 -4.59 14.98 -4.29
C TYR A 104 -4.65 14.85 -5.81
N SER A 105 -4.27 15.92 -6.51
CA SER A 105 -4.21 15.96 -7.97
C SER A 105 -2.85 16.50 -8.40
N PHE A 106 -2.26 15.90 -9.41
CA PHE A 106 -0.99 16.35 -10.00
C PHE A 106 -1.09 16.33 -11.51
N SER A 107 -0.71 17.44 -12.15
CA SER A 107 -0.72 17.58 -13.62
C SER A 107 0.67 17.85 -14.15
N TYR A 108 1.03 17.20 -15.25
CA TYR A 108 2.33 17.39 -15.87
C TYR A 108 2.28 18.58 -16.83
N ASN A 109 2.83 19.71 -16.40
CA ASN A 109 2.98 20.88 -17.25
C ASN A 109 4.32 20.79 -17.98
N GLY A 110 4.29 20.48 -19.29
CA GLY A 110 5.49 20.52 -20.12
C GLY A 110 6.08 21.95 -20.20
N TYR A 111 7.39 22.06 -20.43
CA TYR A 111 8.12 23.33 -20.48
C TYR A 111 7.63 24.32 -21.56
N ASP A 112 6.82 23.88 -22.51
CA ASP A 112 6.27 24.70 -23.61
C ASP A 112 4.73 24.51 -23.78
N GLY A 113 4.04 24.09 -22.71
CA GLY A 113 2.59 23.80 -22.76
C GLY A 113 2.19 22.55 -23.55
N LYS A 114 3.15 21.86 -24.20
CA LYS A 114 2.98 20.54 -24.81
C LYS A 114 3.65 19.48 -23.92
N SER A 115 2.85 18.65 -23.27
CA SER A 115 3.37 17.50 -22.52
C SER A 115 3.86 16.42 -23.49
N VAL A 116 5.09 15.96 -23.29
CA VAL A 116 5.68 14.80 -23.99
C VAL A 116 5.40 13.48 -23.27
N SER A 117 4.78 13.54 -22.08
CA SER A 117 4.42 12.36 -21.29
C SER A 117 3.12 11.75 -21.82
N SER A 118 3.08 10.41 -21.82
CA SER A 118 1.85 9.64 -22.03
C SER A 118 0.87 9.76 -20.86
N VAL A 119 1.33 10.26 -19.70
CA VAL A 119 0.49 10.63 -18.56
C VAL A 119 0.24 12.14 -18.60
N LEU A 120 -1.04 12.54 -18.62
CA LEU A 120 -1.45 13.94 -18.59
C LEU A 120 -1.48 14.48 -17.15
N ARG A 121 -2.16 13.75 -16.28
CA ARG A 121 -2.35 14.05 -14.87
C ARG A 121 -2.74 12.80 -14.12
N PHE A 122 -2.71 12.84 -12.80
CA PHE A 122 -3.39 11.84 -11.97
C PHE A 122 -4.12 12.50 -10.82
N ASP A 123 -5.18 11.83 -10.39
CA ASP A 123 -6.00 12.18 -9.25
C ASP A 123 -5.97 11.01 -8.27
N SER A 124 -5.84 11.26 -6.98
CA SER A 124 -5.90 10.22 -5.96
C SER A 124 -6.64 10.69 -4.72
N ASN A 125 -7.24 9.75 -4.00
CA ASN A 125 -7.87 10.01 -2.71
C ASN A 125 -7.84 8.75 -1.82
N LEU A 126 -7.94 8.95 -0.51
CA LEU A 126 -7.97 7.90 0.51
C LEU A 126 -9.05 8.21 1.54
N LEU A 127 -9.95 7.26 1.78
CA LEU A 127 -10.93 7.32 2.85
C LEU A 127 -10.72 6.16 3.83
N ALA A 128 -10.27 6.51 5.04
CA ALA A 128 -10.02 5.55 6.09
C ALA A 128 -11.31 4.99 6.70
N SER A 129 -11.21 3.73 7.08
CA SER A 129 -12.17 2.94 7.85
C SER A 129 -11.54 2.40 9.14
N ASN A 130 -10.22 2.18 9.13
CA ASN A 130 -9.42 1.92 10.33
C ASN A 130 -8.79 3.21 10.90
N SER A 131 -8.35 3.15 12.16
CA SER A 131 -7.58 4.20 12.80
C SER A 131 -6.40 3.60 13.57
N PRO A 132 -5.16 3.73 13.06
CA PRO A 132 -4.79 4.32 11.77
C PRO A 132 -5.28 3.50 10.56
N SER A 133 -5.41 4.15 9.40
CA SER A 133 -5.68 3.46 8.13
C SER A 133 -4.56 2.48 7.80
N GLU A 134 -4.91 1.33 7.27
CA GLU A 134 -3.98 0.28 6.85
C GLU A 134 -3.58 0.45 5.38
N ASP A 135 -4.44 1.06 4.56
CA ASP A 135 -4.15 1.43 3.17
C ASP A 135 -3.04 2.47 3.00
N ARG A 136 -2.31 2.38 1.89
CA ARG A 136 -1.38 3.42 1.40
C ARG A 136 -1.49 3.62 -0.11
N ARG A 137 -1.05 4.80 -0.55
CA ARG A 137 -0.81 5.14 -1.96
C ARG A 137 0.59 5.69 -2.15
N SER A 138 1.15 5.55 -3.33
CA SER A 138 2.40 6.21 -3.71
C SER A 138 2.50 6.47 -5.19
N VAL A 139 3.08 7.61 -5.54
CA VAL A 139 3.36 8.01 -6.91
C VAL A 139 4.74 8.65 -6.98
N ALA A 140 5.54 8.25 -7.97
CA ALA A 140 6.86 8.84 -8.22
C ALA A 140 7.21 8.83 -9.71
N THR A 141 7.99 9.82 -10.13
CA THR A 141 8.66 9.84 -11.44
C THR A 141 10.08 9.34 -11.27
N CYS A 142 10.52 8.40 -12.12
CA CYS A 142 11.91 7.98 -12.18
C CYS A 142 12.75 9.11 -12.79
N LEU A 143 13.90 9.42 -12.18
CA LEU A 143 14.76 10.52 -12.64
C LEU A 143 15.89 10.04 -13.55
N GLN A 144 16.20 8.75 -13.50
CA GLN A 144 17.21 8.11 -14.34
C GLN A 144 16.59 7.35 -15.54
N SER A 145 15.26 7.22 -15.57
CA SER A 145 14.49 6.68 -16.69
C SER A 145 13.31 7.61 -17.00
N ARG A 146 12.52 7.30 -18.04
CA ARG A 146 11.33 8.09 -18.41
C ARG A 146 10.05 7.61 -17.69
N GLY A 147 10.17 6.52 -16.93
CA GLY A 147 9.04 5.83 -16.31
C GLY A 147 8.41 6.59 -15.14
N MET A 148 7.11 6.44 -14.99
CA MET A 148 6.37 6.83 -13.78
C MET A 148 5.84 5.58 -13.06
N LEU A 149 5.91 5.59 -11.74
CA LEU A 149 5.42 4.53 -10.86
C LEU A 149 4.22 5.02 -10.07
N PHE A 150 3.15 4.22 -10.06
CA PHE A 150 1.93 4.45 -9.31
C PHE A 150 1.58 3.18 -8.54
N GLY A 151 1.17 3.30 -7.28
CA GLY A 151 0.97 2.14 -6.42
C GLY A 151 -0.11 2.38 -5.39
N VAL A 152 -1.00 1.40 -5.26
CA VAL A 152 -1.91 1.26 -4.12
C VAL A 152 -1.53 0.02 -3.32
N PHE A 153 -1.65 0.12 -2.01
CA PHE A 153 -1.17 -0.87 -1.06
C PHE A 153 -2.23 -1.07 0.00
N ASP A 154 -2.83 -2.26 0.04
CA ASP A 154 -3.81 -2.62 1.07
C ASP A 154 -3.06 -3.27 2.23
N GLY A 155 -3.16 -2.72 3.44
CA GLY A 155 -2.49 -3.25 4.62
C GLY A 155 -3.44 -4.06 5.48
N HIS A 156 -2.91 -5.05 6.19
CA HIS A 156 -3.70 -5.80 7.15
C HIS A 156 -2.87 -6.28 8.34
N ALA A 157 -3.59 -6.52 9.46
CA ALA A 157 -2.98 -6.81 10.76
C ALA A 157 -2.02 -5.68 11.21
N GLY A 158 -2.39 -4.43 10.90
CA GLY A 158 -1.61 -3.23 11.12
C GLY A 158 -1.10 -2.59 9.82
N HIS A 159 -0.89 -1.28 9.88
CA HIS A 159 -0.44 -0.45 8.75
C HIS A 159 1.08 -0.49 8.49
N ALA A 160 1.85 -1.23 9.28
CA ALA A 160 3.31 -1.12 9.28
C ALA A 160 3.93 -1.64 7.97
N CYS A 161 3.49 -2.81 7.51
CA CYS A 161 3.94 -3.39 6.24
C CYS A 161 3.59 -2.47 5.07
N ALA A 162 2.33 -2.01 4.97
CA ALA A 162 1.90 -1.11 3.91
C ALA A 162 2.68 0.21 3.88
N GLN A 163 2.95 0.81 5.05
CA GLN A 163 3.80 1.98 5.14
C GLN A 163 5.21 1.70 4.58
N ALA A 164 5.87 0.65 5.06
CA ALA A 164 7.23 0.33 4.65
C ALA A 164 7.32 0.00 3.15
N VAL A 165 6.37 -0.78 2.61
CA VAL A 165 6.34 -1.12 1.19
C VAL A 165 6.09 0.13 0.34
N SER A 166 5.16 1.01 0.75
CA SER A 166 4.80 2.21 -0.02
C SER A 166 5.98 3.19 -0.21
N GLU A 167 6.92 3.24 0.72
CA GLU A 167 8.08 4.15 0.65
C GLU A 167 9.35 3.48 0.13
N ARG A 168 9.41 2.14 0.11
CA ARG A 168 10.59 1.39 -0.31
C ARG A 168 10.47 0.79 -1.70
N LEU A 169 9.34 0.20 -2.07
CA LEU A 169 9.23 -0.64 -3.26
C LEU A 169 9.64 0.08 -4.54
N PHE A 170 9.29 1.35 -4.69
CA PHE A 170 9.65 2.12 -5.87
C PHE A 170 11.17 2.32 -6.01
N TYR A 171 11.92 2.40 -4.90
CA TYR A 171 13.37 2.44 -4.97
C TYR A 171 13.96 1.10 -5.42
N TYR A 172 13.41 -0.02 -4.95
CA TYR A 172 13.83 -1.35 -5.42
C TYR A 172 13.54 -1.52 -6.92
N ILE A 173 12.38 -1.07 -7.39
CA ILE A 173 12.05 -1.06 -8.82
C ILE A 173 13.01 -0.16 -9.59
N ALA A 174 13.25 1.07 -9.12
CA ALA A 174 14.16 2.00 -9.77
C ALA A 174 15.59 1.43 -9.89
N VAL A 175 16.15 0.91 -8.77
CA VAL A 175 17.46 0.24 -8.75
C VAL A 175 17.49 -0.94 -9.72
N SER A 176 16.43 -1.75 -9.76
CA SER A 176 16.34 -2.91 -10.66
C SER A 176 16.40 -2.51 -12.13
N LEU A 177 15.91 -1.32 -12.48
CA LEU A 177 15.86 -0.81 -13.85
C LEU A 177 17.10 0.02 -14.24
N LEU A 178 18.00 0.33 -13.30
CA LEU A 178 19.19 1.12 -13.62
C LEU A 178 20.20 0.31 -14.45
N PRO A 179 20.86 0.96 -15.42
CA PRO A 179 22.04 0.41 -16.10
C PRO A 179 23.18 0.16 -15.11
N LEU A 180 24.03 -0.83 -15.41
CA LEU A 180 25.18 -1.19 -14.58
C LEU A 180 26.09 0.01 -14.27
N LYS A 181 26.39 0.82 -15.28
CA LYS A 181 27.18 2.05 -15.11
C LYS A 181 26.62 2.98 -14.04
N THR A 182 25.30 3.20 -14.03
CA THR A 182 24.66 4.10 -13.04
C THR A 182 24.71 3.50 -11.64
N LEU A 183 24.60 2.17 -11.50
CA LEU A 183 24.75 1.49 -10.21
C LEU A 183 26.18 1.65 -9.66
N VAL A 184 27.19 1.52 -10.51
CA VAL A 184 28.61 1.77 -10.16
C VAL A 184 28.83 3.22 -9.73
N ASP A 185 28.29 4.19 -10.48
CA ASP A 185 28.40 5.61 -10.15
C ASP A 185 27.75 5.94 -8.79
N ILE A 186 26.62 5.30 -8.48
CA ILE A 186 25.94 5.42 -7.17
C ILE A 186 26.81 4.84 -6.06
N GLU A 187 27.35 3.63 -6.23
CA GLU A 187 28.19 3.00 -5.21
C GLU A 187 29.46 3.80 -4.96
N GLU A 188 30.15 4.25 -6.02
CA GLU A 188 31.32 5.12 -5.90
C GLU A 188 30.99 6.43 -5.18
N ALA A 189 29.81 7.02 -5.42
CA ALA A 189 29.38 8.20 -4.69
C ALA A 189 29.23 7.90 -3.18
N VAL A 190 28.62 6.78 -2.81
CA VAL A 190 28.45 6.42 -1.39
C VAL A 190 29.78 6.09 -0.72
N GLU A 191 30.68 5.35 -1.38
CA GLU A 191 32.00 5.02 -0.83
C GLU A 191 32.87 6.24 -0.57
N ASN A 192 32.73 7.28 -1.40
CA ASN A 192 33.49 8.52 -1.29
C ASN A 192 32.76 9.63 -0.52
N ASP A 193 31.70 9.29 0.23
CA ASP A 193 30.87 10.25 0.98
C ASP A 193 30.35 11.43 0.11
N ARG A 194 30.11 11.18 -1.18
CA ARG A 194 29.53 12.15 -2.12
C ARG A 194 28.01 12.02 -2.12
N PRO A 195 27.28 13.12 -2.42
CA PRO A 195 25.83 13.05 -2.60
C PRO A 195 25.45 12.08 -3.74
N VAL A 196 24.56 11.13 -3.44
CA VAL A 196 23.96 10.26 -4.45
C VAL A 196 22.92 11.06 -5.24
N PHE A 197 22.93 10.90 -6.57
CA PHE A 197 21.92 11.55 -7.41
C PHE A 197 20.51 11.04 -7.08
N PRO A 198 19.49 11.91 -7.13
CA PRO A 198 18.13 11.50 -6.81
C PRO A 198 17.62 10.49 -7.84
N MET A 199 17.07 9.37 -7.36
CA MET A 199 16.52 8.30 -8.20
C MET A 199 15.04 8.51 -8.54
N LEU A 200 14.28 9.05 -7.59
CA LEU A 200 12.84 9.24 -7.67
C LEU A 200 12.45 10.67 -7.29
N GLN A 201 11.49 11.23 -8.00
CA GLN A 201 10.75 12.41 -7.59
C GLN A 201 9.36 11.98 -7.12
N TRP A 202 9.11 12.11 -5.82
CA TRP A 202 7.85 11.71 -5.20
C TRP A 202 6.75 12.76 -5.38
N HIS A 203 5.53 12.29 -5.62
CA HIS A 203 4.31 13.10 -5.71
C HIS A 203 3.34 12.64 -4.61
N LYS A 204 3.62 13.06 -3.37
CA LYS A 204 2.88 12.65 -2.16
C LYS A 204 1.92 13.75 -1.72
N HIS A 205 0.75 13.36 -1.22
CA HIS A 205 -0.11 14.29 -0.49
C HIS A 205 0.54 14.67 0.85
N PRO A 206 0.32 15.88 1.41
CA PRO A 206 0.92 16.27 2.69
C PRO A 206 0.61 15.36 3.89
N ASN A 207 -0.51 14.60 3.84
CA ASN A 207 -0.85 13.62 4.87
C ASN A 207 -0.13 12.27 4.68
N ASP A 208 0.47 12.02 3.51
CA ASP A 208 1.27 10.82 3.28
C ASP A 208 2.69 11.07 3.83
N TYR A 209 3.13 10.25 4.78
CA TYR A 209 4.43 10.44 5.45
C TYR A 209 5.46 9.40 5.03
N VAL A 210 6.72 9.67 5.39
CA VAL A 210 7.85 8.75 5.26
C VAL A 210 8.41 8.46 6.65
N SER A 211 8.78 7.21 6.93
CA SER A 211 9.37 6.82 8.22
C SER A 211 10.75 7.45 8.40
N THR A 212 10.90 8.32 9.40
CA THR A 212 12.17 9.00 9.69
C THR A 212 13.17 8.08 10.38
N ASP A 213 12.68 7.17 11.20
CA ASP A 213 13.52 6.39 12.11
C ASP A 213 14.12 5.16 11.42
N ALA A 214 13.49 4.68 10.35
CA ALA A 214 13.93 3.52 9.58
C ALA A 214 14.79 3.88 8.35
N GLY A 215 14.98 5.16 8.04
CA GLY A 215 15.63 5.61 6.81
C GLY A 215 17.04 5.05 6.60
N LYS A 216 17.85 4.97 7.67
CA LYS A 216 19.20 4.38 7.61
C LYS A 216 19.16 2.88 7.32
N LEU A 217 18.23 2.16 7.94
CA LEU A 217 18.05 0.72 7.71
C LEU A 217 17.69 0.46 6.26
N TYR A 218 16.65 1.15 5.76
CA TYR A 218 16.16 0.96 4.39
C TYR A 218 17.20 1.32 3.34
N PHE A 219 17.97 2.39 3.57
CA PHE A 219 19.08 2.76 2.70
C PHE A 219 20.15 1.67 2.65
N ASN A 220 20.52 1.08 3.79
CA ASN A 220 21.53 0.02 3.83
C ASN A 220 21.06 -1.26 3.13
N SER A 221 19.79 -1.66 3.28
CA SER A 221 19.24 -2.81 2.57
C SER A 221 19.20 -2.57 1.06
N LEU A 222 18.76 -1.38 0.64
CA LEU A 222 18.78 -0.98 -0.77
C LEU A 222 20.21 -0.93 -1.33
N ARG A 223 21.18 -0.47 -0.54
CA ARG A 223 22.60 -0.47 -0.90
C ARG A 223 23.12 -1.86 -1.17
N THR A 224 22.82 -2.77 -0.26
CA THR A 224 23.18 -4.18 -0.42
C THR A 224 22.59 -4.75 -1.70
N TYR A 225 21.35 -4.38 -2.04
CA TYR A 225 20.73 -4.81 -3.29
C TYR A 225 21.45 -4.30 -4.54
N TRP A 226 21.76 -3.00 -4.64
CA TRP A 226 22.47 -2.52 -5.83
C TRP A 226 23.91 -3.04 -5.92
N GLN A 227 24.59 -3.29 -4.79
CA GLN A 227 25.91 -3.91 -4.78
C GLN A 227 25.86 -5.32 -5.37
N GLU A 228 24.87 -6.12 -4.99
CA GLU A 228 24.67 -7.45 -5.58
C GLU A 228 24.38 -7.37 -7.10
N LEU A 229 23.64 -6.35 -7.56
CA LEU A 229 23.44 -6.14 -8.99
C LEU A 229 24.72 -5.72 -9.72
N VAL A 230 25.61 -4.97 -9.07
CA VAL A 230 26.94 -4.64 -9.62
C VAL A 230 27.80 -5.90 -9.72
N ASP A 231 27.80 -6.74 -8.69
CA ASP A 231 28.58 -7.98 -8.64
C ASP A 231 28.16 -9.02 -9.68
N LEU A 232 26.89 -8.98 -10.13
CA LEU A 232 26.41 -9.84 -11.21
C LEU A 232 26.97 -9.45 -12.59
N GLU A 233 27.54 -8.24 -12.72
CA GLU A 233 28.11 -7.70 -13.97
C GLU A 233 27.18 -7.80 -15.19
N ASP A 234 25.86 -7.71 -14.95
CA ASP A 234 24.85 -7.77 -16.00
C ASP A 234 24.64 -6.38 -16.64
N ASP A 235 25.20 -6.21 -17.84
CA ASP A 235 25.06 -5.00 -18.67
C ASP A 235 24.04 -5.17 -19.80
N GLU A 236 23.24 -6.25 -19.79
CA GLU A 236 22.18 -6.44 -20.79
C GLU A 236 20.99 -5.51 -20.55
N GLU A 237 20.22 -5.26 -21.62
CA GLU A 237 18.98 -4.50 -21.53
C GLU A 237 17.99 -5.23 -20.60
N LYS A 238 17.63 -4.55 -19.51
CA LYS A 238 16.85 -5.19 -18.46
C LYS A 238 15.40 -5.37 -18.87
N ASP A 239 14.95 -6.63 -18.88
CA ASP A 239 13.53 -6.96 -18.98
C ASP A 239 12.76 -6.32 -17.81
N ILE A 240 11.88 -5.37 -18.12
CA ILE A 240 11.04 -4.66 -17.15
C ILE A 240 10.21 -5.64 -16.33
N ARG A 241 9.74 -6.73 -16.95
CA ARG A 241 8.95 -7.76 -16.27
C ARG A 241 9.78 -8.44 -15.18
N ALA A 242 10.96 -8.92 -15.53
CA ALA A 242 11.90 -9.51 -14.58
C ALA A 242 12.33 -8.50 -13.49
N ALA A 243 12.62 -7.25 -13.86
CA ALA A 243 12.99 -6.20 -12.91
C ALA A 243 11.90 -5.94 -11.87
N LEU A 244 10.62 -5.87 -12.28
CA LEU A 244 9.48 -5.73 -11.37
C LEU A 244 9.36 -6.94 -10.45
N VAL A 245 9.42 -8.17 -10.98
CA VAL A 245 9.36 -9.40 -10.18
C VAL A 245 10.49 -9.45 -9.15
N ASN A 246 11.72 -9.16 -9.57
CA ASN A 246 12.90 -9.18 -8.71
C ASN A 246 12.83 -8.11 -7.62
N ALA A 247 12.38 -6.91 -7.93
CA ALA A 247 12.22 -5.83 -6.96
C ALA A 247 11.25 -6.20 -5.82
N PHE A 248 10.10 -6.80 -6.17
CA PHE A 248 9.11 -7.26 -5.18
C PHE A 248 9.68 -8.37 -4.31
N LYS A 249 10.25 -9.42 -4.91
CA LYS A 249 10.83 -10.56 -4.18
C LYS A 249 11.98 -10.11 -3.29
N ARG A 250 12.83 -9.20 -3.77
CA ARG A 250 13.95 -8.67 -3.01
C ARG A 250 13.47 -7.88 -1.80
N LEU A 251 12.54 -6.94 -1.97
CA LEU A 251 12.03 -6.17 -0.84
C LEU A 251 11.41 -7.06 0.24
N ASP A 252 10.63 -8.08 -0.14
CA ASP A 252 10.04 -9.00 0.83
C ASP A 252 11.10 -9.84 1.56
N ASN A 253 12.16 -10.25 0.85
CA ASN A 253 13.31 -10.93 1.45
C ASN A 253 14.02 -10.03 2.45
N ASP A 254 14.27 -8.77 2.11
CA ASP A 254 14.90 -7.80 3.00
C ASP A 254 14.03 -7.51 4.23
N ILE A 255 12.71 -7.36 4.07
CA ILE A 255 11.77 -7.25 5.22
C ILE A 255 11.89 -8.47 6.15
N SER A 256 11.99 -9.67 5.58
CA SER A 256 12.17 -10.91 6.33
C SER A 256 13.53 -10.99 7.03
N LEU A 257 14.62 -10.56 6.40
CA LEU A 257 15.96 -10.59 7.01
C LEU A 257 16.10 -9.53 8.10
N GLU A 258 15.60 -8.32 7.86
CA GLU A 258 15.60 -7.22 8.83
C GLU A 258 14.89 -7.60 10.13
N ALA A 259 13.79 -8.35 10.05
CA ALA A 259 13.06 -8.83 11.22
C ALA A 259 13.79 -9.92 12.03
N GLN A 260 14.86 -10.52 11.49
CA GLN A 260 15.67 -11.54 12.18
C GLN A 260 16.93 -10.95 12.83
N VAL A 261 17.28 -9.71 12.49
CA VAL A 261 18.51 -9.05 12.96
C VAL A 261 18.21 -8.22 14.20
N ASP A 262 19.11 -8.32 15.18
CA ASP A 262 19.04 -7.55 16.42
C ASP A 262 19.84 -6.24 16.29
N PHE A 263 19.15 -5.09 16.25
CA PHE A 263 19.78 -3.78 15.99
C PHE A 263 20.29 -3.03 17.24
N GLY A 264 20.20 -3.65 18.42
CA GLY A 264 20.72 -3.14 19.70
C GLY A 264 20.04 -1.90 20.33
N ASP A 265 19.13 -1.21 19.64
CA ASP A 265 18.37 -0.06 20.17
C ASP A 265 16.87 -0.40 20.43
N PRO A 266 16.39 -0.34 21.69
CA PRO A 266 15.02 -0.70 22.12
C PRO A 266 13.87 -0.25 21.20
N PHE A 267 13.94 0.96 20.63
CA PHE A 267 12.88 1.49 19.76
C PHE A 267 12.99 1.01 18.30
N SER A 268 14.19 0.63 17.86
CA SER A 268 14.44 0.11 16.51
C SER A 268 14.00 -1.35 16.37
N HIS A 269 14.11 -2.18 17.42
CA HIS A 269 13.79 -3.62 17.33
C HIS A 269 12.34 -3.93 16.93
N PHE A 270 11.38 -3.12 17.38
CA PHE A 270 9.98 -3.40 17.13
C PHE A 270 9.51 -3.03 15.73
N THR A 271 10.20 -2.11 15.05
CA THR A 271 9.73 -1.61 13.75
C THR A 271 9.87 -2.66 12.64
N PRO A 272 11.04 -3.28 12.39
CA PRO A 272 11.18 -4.34 11.39
C PRO A 272 10.30 -5.55 11.67
N LEU A 273 10.21 -5.97 12.94
CA LEU A 273 9.37 -7.11 13.31
C LEU A 273 7.87 -6.81 13.10
N ARG A 274 7.40 -5.60 13.43
CA ARG A 274 6.02 -5.18 13.15
C ARG A 274 5.72 -5.12 11.64
N VAL A 275 6.68 -4.63 10.84
CA VAL A 275 6.57 -4.60 9.38
C VAL A 275 6.45 -6.03 8.83
N ALA A 276 7.26 -6.97 9.33
CA ALA A 276 7.24 -8.35 8.87
C ALA A 276 6.02 -9.16 9.36
N LEU A 277 5.51 -8.88 10.57
CA LEU A 277 4.33 -9.55 11.13
C LEU A 277 3.00 -9.08 10.52
N SER A 278 2.90 -7.79 10.18
CA SER A 278 1.79 -7.27 9.37
C SER A 278 1.96 -7.68 7.91
N GLY A 279 0.90 -7.57 7.11
CA GLY A 279 0.95 -7.90 5.70
C GLY A 279 0.45 -6.76 4.83
N CYS A 280 0.77 -6.85 3.54
CA CYS A 280 0.36 -5.81 2.60
C CYS A 280 0.26 -6.34 1.16
N THR A 281 -0.82 -6.00 0.47
CA THR A 281 -0.95 -6.16 -0.98
C THR A 281 -0.26 -5.01 -1.71
N ALA A 282 0.08 -5.18 -2.99
CA ALA A 282 0.63 -4.11 -3.80
C ALA A 282 0.18 -4.23 -5.25
N CYS A 283 -0.53 -3.23 -5.75
CA CYS A 283 -0.83 -3.10 -7.18
C CYS A 283 -0.07 -1.90 -7.72
N VAL A 284 0.95 -2.15 -8.55
CA VAL A 284 1.88 -1.13 -9.05
C VAL A 284 1.82 -1.05 -10.56
N ALA A 285 1.61 0.16 -11.10
CA ALA A 285 1.73 0.47 -12.51
C ALA A 285 3.06 1.18 -12.79
N HIS A 286 3.82 0.69 -13.76
CA HIS A 286 4.96 1.36 -14.38
C HIS A 286 4.56 1.81 -15.79
N VAL A 287 4.59 3.12 -16.02
CA VAL A 287 4.24 3.74 -17.31
C VAL A 287 5.48 4.40 -17.90
N ASP A 288 5.97 3.86 -19.01
CA ASP A 288 7.07 4.45 -19.78
C ASP A 288 6.67 4.59 -21.25
N GLY A 289 6.50 5.83 -21.71
CA GLY A 289 6.00 6.11 -23.06
C GLY A 289 4.67 5.39 -23.32
N SER A 290 4.65 4.49 -24.30
CA SER A 290 3.44 3.71 -24.63
C SER A 290 3.37 2.35 -23.93
N ASP A 291 4.33 2.02 -23.07
CA ASP A 291 4.41 0.72 -22.39
C ASP A 291 3.87 0.84 -20.97
N LEU A 292 2.77 0.12 -20.71
CA LEU A 292 2.16 -0.01 -19.40
C LEU A 292 2.45 -1.41 -18.86
N HIS A 293 3.12 -1.48 -17.71
CA HIS A 293 3.31 -2.73 -16.97
C HIS A 293 2.55 -2.64 -15.65
N ILE A 294 1.78 -3.68 -15.32
CA ILE A 294 1.13 -3.81 -14.01
C ILE A 294 1.75 -4.98 -13.27
N ALA A 295 2.38 -4.71 -12.14
CA ALA A 295 2.81 -5.73 -11.18
C ALA A 295 1.79 -5.79 -10.05
N ASN A 296 0.99 -6.86 -10.02
CA ASN A 296 -0.03 -7.07 -9.00
C ASN A 296 0.38 -8.12 -7.98
N LEU A 297 0.16 -7.84 -6.70
CA LEU A 297 0.42 -8.73 -5.58
C LEU A 297 -0.72 -8.63 -4.55
N GLY A 298 -1.79 -9.38 -4.77
CA GLY A 298 -2.93 -9.47 -3.85
C GLY A 298 -4.24 -9.24 -4.58
N ASP A 299 -5.23 -8.70 -3.89
CA ASP A 299 -6.60 -8.46 -4.35
C ASP A 299 -6.92 -6.97 -4.60
N SER A 300 -5.93 -6.08 -4.46
CA SER A 300 -5.95 -4.79 -5.16
C SER A 300 -5.97 -4.99 -6.67
N ARG A 301 -6.50 -4.01 -7.41
CA ARG A 301 -6.75 -4.15 -8.86
C ARG A 301 -6.47 -2.89 -9.67
N ALA A 302 -5.99 -3.11 -10.90
CA ALA A 302 -5.85 -2.13 -11.95
C ALA A 302 -6.83 -2.38 -13.11
N VAL A 303 -7.58 -1.35 -13.51
CA VAL A 303 -8.59 -1.40 -14.58
C VAL A 303 -8.41 -0.21 -15.52
N LEU A 304 -8.26 -0.49 -16.81
CA LEU A 304 -8.13 0.50 -17.87
C LEU A 304 -9.51 0.91 -18.40
N GLY A 305 -9.74 2.22 -18.48
CA GLY A 305 -10.91 2.82 -19.09
C GLY A 305 -10.69 3.08 -20.58
N VAL A 306 -11.39 2.32 -21.42
CA VAL A 306 -11.27 2.36 -22.87
C VAL A 306 -12.53 2.98 -23.47
N GLN A 307 -12.36 3.99 -24.32
CA GLN A 307 -13.47 4.64 -25.02
C GLN A 307 -13.63 4.08 -26.44
N GLY A 308 -14.80 3.54 -26.74
CA GLY A 308 -15.19 3.09 -28.07
C GLY A 308 -15.41 4.24 -29.04
N GLU A 309 -15.46 3.93 -30.34
CA GLU A 309 -15.68 4.93 -31.40
C GLU A 309 -17.08 5.58 -31.32
N ASP A 310 -18.06 4.85 -30.78
CA ASP A 310 -19.41 5.34 -30.50
C ASP A 310 -19.50 6.22 -29.23
N GLY A 311 -18.37 6.41 -28.54
CA GLY A 311 -18.27 7.13 -27.29
C GLY A 311 -18.62 6.31 -26.05
N SER A 312 -18.97 5.03 -26.21
CA SER A 312 -19.23 4.12 -25.08
C SER A 312 -17.94 3.82 -24.30
N TRP A 313 -18.11 3.50 -23.02
CA TRP A 313 -17.01 3.17 -22.12
C TRP A 313 -16.94 1.67 -21.89
N SER A 314 -15.72 1.11 -21.85
CA SER A 314 -15.50 -0.29 -21.52
C SER A 314 -14.34 -0.45 -20.54
N ALA A 315 -14.54 -1.30 -19.55
CA ALA A 315 -13.53 -1.64 -18.55
C ALA A 315 -12.68 -2.83 -19.00
N LEU A 316 -11.39 -2.60 -19.20
CA LEU A 316 -10.40 -3.64 -19.46
C LEU A 316 -9.59 -3.89 -18.18
N THR A 317 -9.80 -5.05 -17.54
CA THR A 317 -9.00 -5.46 -16.39
C THR A 317 -7.59 -5.83 -16.83
N VAL A 318 -6.58 -5.24 -16.21
CA VAL A 318 -5.15 -5.45 -16.54
C VAL A 318 -4.37 -6.08 -15.38
N SER A 319 -5.06 -6.56 -14.34
CA SER A 319 -4.50 -7.36 -13.24
C SER A 319 -5.52 -8.39 -12.77
N ASN A 320 -5.07 -9.58 -12.37
CA ASN A 320 -5.94 -10.57 -11.75
C ASN A 320 -5.83 -10.47 -10.23
N ASP A 321 -6.95 -10.60 -9.53
CA ASP A 321 -6.94 -10.67 -8.08
C ASP A 321 -6.37 -12.01 -7.65
N HIS A 322 -5.47 -12.00 -6.66
CA HIS A 322 -4.90 -13.21 -6.08
C HIS A 322 -5.70 -13.62 -4.85
N ASN A 323 -6.88 -14.20 -5.05
CA ASN A 323 -7.74 -14.70 -3.99
C ASN A 323 -8.47 -15.99 -4.43
N ALA A 324 -9.36 -16.52 -3.59
CA ALA A 324 -10.07 -17.77 -3.86
C ALA A 324 -11.01 -17.75 -5.08
N GLN A 325 -11.41 -16.56 -5.56
CA GLN A 325 -12.27 -16.43 -6.73
C GLN A 325 -11.49 -16.57 -8.04
N ASN A 326 -10.16 -16.52 -7.97
CA ASN A 326 -9.29 -16.76 -9.11
C ASN A 326 -8.92 -18.25 -9.19
N PRO A 327 -9.44 -18.99 -10.19
CA PRO A 327 -9.20 -20.44 -10.30
C PRO A 327 -7.73 -20.78 -10.58
N ASP A 328 -7.03 -19.94 -11.33
CA ASP A 328 -5.61 -20.15 -11.66
C ASP A 328 -4.75 -19.98 -10.42
N GLU A 329 -5.06 -18.97 -9.58
CA GLU A 329 -4.38 -18.77 -8.31
C GLU A 329 -4.69 -19.89 -7.31
N LEU A 330 -5.94 -20.33 -7.23
CA LEU A 330 -6.33 -21.47 -6.39
C LEU A 330 -5.60 -22.75 -6.82
N GLN A 331 -5.45 -22.98 -8.13
CA GLN A 331 -4.68 -24.10 -8.67
C GLN A 331 -3.20 -23.98 -8.33
N ARG A 332 -2.60 -22.79 -8.51
CA ARG A 332 -1.20 -22.51 -8.17
C ARG A 332 -0.92 -22.88 -6.72
N VAL A 333 -1.65 -22.27 -5.78
CA VAL A 333 -1.44 -22.48 -4.33
C VAL A 333 -1.62 -23.96 -3.98
N ARG A 334 -2.62 -24.66 -4.54
CA ARG A 334 -2.78 -26.12 -4.28
C ARG A 334 -1.62 -26.96 -4.82
N SER A 335 -1.09 -26.61 -6.00
CA SER A 335 -0.02 -27.36 -6.67
C SER A 335 1.36 -27.21 -6.03
N GLU A 336 1.56 -26.13 -5.25
CA GLU A 336 2.81 -25.87 -4.52
C GLU A 336 2.98 -26.74 -3.27
N HIS A 337 1.91 -27.42 -2.84
CA HIS A 337 1.92 -28.27 -1.64
C HIS A 337 1.56 -29.73 -1.95
N PRO A 338 1.96 -30.69 -1.10
CA PRO A 338 1.61 -32.09 -1.29
C PRO A 338 0.09 -32.30 -1.38
N PRO A 339 -0.40 -33.29 -2.16
CA PRO A 339 -1.84 -33.56 -2.30
C PRO A 339 -2.57 -33.83 -0.97
N SER A 340 -1.85 -34.28 0.06
CA SER A 340 -2.40 -34.44 1.42
C SER A 340 -2.92 -33.14 2.04
N GLU A 341 -2.45 -31.99 1.56
CA GLU A 341 -2.79 -30.66 2.08
C GLU A 341 -3.84 -29.93 1.23
N GLU A 342 -4.30 -30.50 0.12
CA GLU A 342 -5.24 -29.85 -0.83
C GLU A 342 -6.48 -29.27 -0.14
N LYS A 343 -7.01 -29.97 0.87
CA LYS A 343 -8.20 -29.57 1.65
C LYS A 343 -7.90 -28.60 2.80
N SER A 344 -6.62 -28.35 3.11
CA SER A 344 -6.19 -27.48 4.20
C SER A 344 -5.53 -26.19 3.74
N VAL A 345 -4.89 -26.20 2.56
CA VAL A 345 -4.20 -25.04 1.98
C VAL A 345 -5.14 -23.86 1.77
N VAL A 346 -6.37 -24.12 1.29
CA VAL A 346 -7.44 -23.10 1.22
C VAL A 346 -8.69 -23.63 1.93
N LYS A 347 -9.21 -22.85 2.88
CA LYS A 347 -10.44 -23.14 3.63
C LYS A 347 -11.27 -21.88 3.76
N HIS A 348 -12.58 -21.99 3.54
CA HIS A 348 -13.50 -20.83 3.58
C HIS A 348 -12.96 -19.65 2.75
N ASP A 349 -12.49 -19.95 1.54
CA ASP A 349 -11.95 -18.98 0.60
C ASP A 349 -10.73 -18.18 1.12
N ARG A 350 -10.03 -18.73 2.10
CA ARG A 350 -8.84 -18.11 2.74
C ARG A 350 -7.66 -19.07 2.78
N LEU A 351 -6.46 -18.54 2.59
CA LEU A 351 -5.19 -19.26 2.75
C LEU A 351 -5.06 -19.75 4.20
N LEU A 352 -4.92 -21.06 4.36
CA LEU A 352 -4.97 -21.78 5.64
C LEU A 352 -6.19 -21.45 6.51
N GLY A 353 -7.29 -20.97 5.91
CA GLY A 353 -8.48 -20.54 6.62
C GLY A 353 -8.37 -19.18 7.32
N LEU A 354 -7.32 -18.40 7.05
CA LEU A 354 -7.01 -17.16 7.75
C LEU A 354 -6.97 -15.94 6.81
N LEU A 355 -6.08 -15.97 5.81
CA LEU A 355 -5.76 -14.80 4.97
C LEU A 355 -6.58 -14.79 3.67
N LEU A 356 -7.15 -13.64 3.30
CA LEU A 356 -7.89 -13.45 2.04
C LEU A 356 -6.95 -13.42 0.83
N PRO A 357 -5.96 -12.50 0.76
CA PRO A 357 -5.04 -12.46 -0.36
C PRO A 357 -4.10 -13.67 -0.33
N PHE A 358 -3.94 -14.32 -1.47
CA PHE A 358 -3.06 -15.48 -1.67
C PHE A 358 -1.61 -15.06 -2.01
N ARG A 359 -1.36 -13.75 -2.16
CA ARG A 359 -0.04 -13.14 -2.27
C ARG A 359 0.00 -11.83 -1.50
N ALA A 360 1.08 -11.59 -0.75
CA ALA A 360 1.29 -10.36 0.00
C ALA A 360 2.75 -10.23 0.45
N PHE A 361 3.17 -8.98 0.69
CA PHE A 361 4.38 -8.65 1.44
C PHE A 361 4.19 -8.95 2.93
N GLY A 362 5.30 -9.13 3.64
CA GLY A 362 5.29 -9.36 5.08
C GLY A 362 4.62 -10.70 5.41
N ASP A 363 3.72 -10.70 6.39
CA ASP A 363 2.94 -11.88 6.77
C ASP A 363 3.82 -13.11 7.03
N ILE A 364 4.96 -12.91 7.72
CA ILE A 364 5.96 -13.97 7.93
C ILE A 364 5.40 -15.24 8.57
N LYS A 365 4.25 -15.15 9.26
CA LYS A 365 3.50 -16.29 9.80
C LYS A 365 3.08 -17.33 8.75
N PHE A 366 3.02 -16.94 7.47
CA PHE A 366 2.73 -17.84 6.35
C PHE A 366 3.99 -18.21 5.53
N LYS A 367 5.16 -17.68 5.89
CA LYS A 367 6.40 -17.83 5.11
C LYS A 367 7.49 -18.58 5.88
N TRP A 368 7.71 -18.20 7.14
CA TRP A 368 8.82 -18.74 7.94
C TRP A 368 8.57 -20.18 8.41
N GLY A 369 9.66 -20.91 8.63
CA GLY A 369 9.61 -22.23 9.25
C GLY A 369 9.12 -22.16 10.70
N SER A 370 8.46 -23.22 11.17
CA SER A 370 7.85 -23.27 12.50
C SER A 370 8.83 -22.98 13.64
N GLU A 371 10.08 -23.43 13.53
CA GLU A 371 11.10 -23.19 14.56
C GLU A 371 11.43 -21.70 14.71
N LEU A 372 11.54 -20.96 13.60
CA LEU A 372 11.82 -19.53 13.63
C LEU A 372 10.63 -18.75 14.19
N LEU A 373 9.40 -19.12 13.81
CA LEU A 373 8.18 -18.54 14.37
C LEU A 373 8.06 -18.78 15.88
N SER A 374 8.40 -19.98 16.36
CA SER A 374 8.44 -20.28 17.79
C SER A 374 9.45 -19.41 18.54
N ARG A 375 10.65 -19.19 17.98
CA ARG A 375 11.64 -18.30 18.59
C ARG A 375 11.15 -16.86 18.70
N VAL A 376 10.42 -16.34 17.70
CA VAL A 376 9.79 -15.01 17.80
C VAL A 376 8.80 -14.96 18.97
N CYS A 377 7.95 -15.98 19.14
CA CYS A 377 7.04 -16.05 20.28
C CYS A 377 7.76 -16.01 21.63
N GLU A 378 8.86 -16.74 21.75
CA GLU A 378 9.63 -16.87 23.00
C GLU A 378 10.40 -15.60 23.36
N THR A 379 10.95 -14.93 22.35
CA THR A 379 11.85 -13.77 22.55
C THR A 379 11.12 -12.43 22.55
N HIS A 380 9.96 -12.35 21.91
CA HIS A 380 9.23 -11.10 21.69
C HIS A 380 7.75 -11.22 22.09
N SER A 381 7.48 -11.84 23.25
CA SER A 381 6.11 -12.01 23.77
C SER A 381 5.36 -10.68 23.92
N GLU A 382 6.09 -9.58 24.11
CA GLU A 382 5.54 -8.22 24.23
C GLU A 382 4.91 -7.71 22.93
N VAL A 383 5.42 -8.13 21.77
CA VAL A 383 4.86 -7.77 20.44
C VAL A 383 3.54 -8.49 20.18
N LEU A 384 3.27 -9.55 20.95
CA LEU A 384 2.03 -10.33 20.91
C LEU A 384 1.00 -9.89 21.96
N LEU A 385 1.38 -9.00 22.88
CA LEU A 385 0.46 -8.46 23.89
C LEU A 385 -0.63 -7.64 23.20
N GLY A 386 -1.89 -8.03 23.40
CA GLY A 386 -3.07 -7.44 22.76
C GLY A 386 -3.74 -8.33 21.71
N ASN A 387 -3.14 -9.47 21.35
CA ASN A 387 -3.72 -10.45 20.43
C ASN A 387 -3.67 -11.86 21.02
N GLU A 388 -4.26 -12.04 22.21
CA GLU A 388 -4.21 -13.30 23.01
C GLU A 388 -4.74 -14.55 22.27
N HIS A 389 -5.43 -14.36 21.13
CA HIS A 389 -5.93 -15.43 20.27
C HIS A 389 -5.04 -15.72 19.04
N ALA A 390 -4.05 -14.88 18.73
CA ALA A 390 -3.17 -15.07 17.59
C ALA A 390 -2.06 -16.07 17.92
N LYS A 391 -2.38 -17.37 17.81
CA LYS A 391 -1.32 -18.37 17.62
C LYS A 391 -0.56 -17.96 16.36
N ILE A 392 0.72 -17.60 16.51
CA ILE A 392 1.57 -17.24 15.36
C ILE A 392 1.57 -18.37 14.33
N LEU A 393 1.55 -19.63 14.78
CA LEU A 393 1.54 -20.77 13.89
C LEU A 393 0.13 -21.00 13.30
N PRO A 394 -0.05 -20.91 11.97
CA PRO A 394 -1.32 -21.22 11.33
C PRO A 394 -1.75 -22.69 11.52
N PRO A 395 -3.05 -23.00 11.36
CA PRO A 395 -3.50 -24.38 11.38
C PRO A 395 -2.99 -25.15 10.16
N ASN A 396 -2.67 -26.44 10.34
CA ASN A 396 -2.19 -27.32 9.27
C ASN A 396 -0.87 -26.86 8.60
N TYR A 397 -0.02 -26.13 9.32
CA TYR A 397 1.23 -25.57 8.82
C TYR A 397 2.34 -26.63 8.74
N ARG A 398 2.42 -27.35 7.61
CA ARG A 398 3.30 -28.52 7.38
C ARG A 398 4.44 -28.24 6.42
N THR A 399 4.18 -27.57 5.30
CA THR A 399 5.13 -27.31 4.20
C THR A 399 5.25 -25.82 3.86
N PRO A 400 5.66 -24.96 4.82
CA PRO A 400 5.91 -23.55 4.50
C PRO A 400 7.07 -23.40 3.49
N PRO A 401 7.10 -22.30 2.72
CA PRO A 401 6.17 -21.16 2.74
C PRO A 401 4.85 -21.44 2.00
N TYR A 402 3.74 -20.83 2.46
CA TYR A 402 2.41 -20.88 1.85
C TYR A 402 2.01 -19.58 1.13
N LEU A 403 2.71 -18.48 1.41
CA LEU A 403 2.43 -17.15 0.86
C LEU A 403 3.63 -16.67 0.05
N SER A 404 3.36 -16.11 -1.13
CA SER A 404 4.38 -15.56 -2.03
C SER A 404 4.30 -14.04 -2.10
N ALA A 405 5.47 -13.39 -2.24
CA ALA A 405 5.60 -11.98 -2.59
C ALA A 405 5.99 -11.78 -4.07
N GLU A 406 5.86 -12.81 -4.90
CA GLU A 406 6.08 -12.73 -6.35
C GLU A 406 4.84 -12.16 -7.05
N PRO A 407 4.94 -10.99 -7.71
CA PRO A 407 3.80 -10.37 -8.38
C PRO A 407 3.48 -11.09 -9.69
N GLU A 408 2.21 -11.06 -10.09
CA GLU A 408 1.85 -11.29 -11.49
C GLU A 408 2.08 -10.00 -12.27
N VAL A 409 2.85 -10.07 -13.36
CA VAL A 409 3.15 -8.90 -14.20
C VAL A 409 2.48 -9.00 -15.56
N THR A 410 1.61 -8.06 -15.89
CA THR A 410 1.01 -7.92 -17.21
C THR A 410 1.65 -6.75 -17.97
N HIS A 411 1.69 -6.86 -19.30
CA HIS A 411 2.13 -5.78 -20.19
C HIS A 411 0.98 -5.43 -21.13
N HIS A 412 0.76 -4.13 -21.30
CA HIS A 412 -0.22 -3.57 -22.23
C HIS A 412 0.42 -2.41 -23.00
N LYS A 413 0.34 -2.47 -24.33
CA LYS A 413 0.73 -1.34 -25.17
C LYS A 413 -0.41 -0.34 -25.23
N LEU A 414 -0.20 0.85 -24.69
CA LEU A 414 -1.20 1.92 -24.66
C LEU A 414 -1.60 2.34 -26.07
N ARG A 415 -2.90 2.52 -26.26
CA ARG A 415 -3.54 2.90 -27.53
C ARG A 415 -4.32 4.21 -27.37
N PRO A 416 -4.62 4.95 -28.45
CA PRO A 416 -5.34 6.22 -28.36
C PRO A 416 -6.72 6.14 -27.70
N GLN A 417 -7.38 4.97 -27.76
CA GLN A 417 -8.67 4.70 -27.10
C GLN A 417 -8.55 4.50 -25.59
N ASP A 418 -7.36 4.22 -25.07
CA ASP A 418 -7.13 4.04 -23.64
C ASP A 418 -7.03 5.44 -23.01
N LYS A 419 -8.01 5.81 -22.18
CA LYS A 419 -8.17 7.20 -21.68
C LYS A 419 -7.66 7.40 -20.27
N PHE A 420 -7.81 6.40 -19.41
CA PHE A 420 -7.34 6.45 -18.04
C PHE A 420 -7.12 5.04 -17.47
N LEU A 421 -6.31 4.94 -16.43
CA LEU A 421 -6.10 3.74 -15.64
C LEU A 421 -6.55 4.01 -14.19
N VAL A 422 -7.31 3.08 -13.61
CA VAL A 422 -7.73 3.14 -12.19
C VAL A 422 -6.97 2.06 -11.44
N LEU A 423 -6.19 2.46 -10.43
CA LEU A 423 -5.66 1.56 -9.41
C LEU A 423 -6.45 1.78 -8.13
N ALA A 424 -6.95 0.73 -7.51
CA ALA A 424 -7.61 0.84 -6.22
C ALA A 424 -7.47 -0.44 -5.39
N THR A 425 -7.55 -0.26 -4.07
CA THR A 425 -7.71 -1.35 -3.09
C THR A 425 -9.10 -1.98 -3.17
N ASP A 426 -9.29 -3.14 -2.56
CA ASP A 426 -10.53 -3.90 -2.65
C ASP A 426 -11.75 -3.13 -2.08
N GLY A 427 -11.52 -2.21 -1.14
CA GLY A 427 -12.55 -1.34 -0.59
C GLY A 427 -13.36 -0.53 -1.63
N LEU A 428 -12.79 -0.27 -2.82
CA LEU A 428 -13.57 0.23 -3.96
C LEU A 428 -14.30 -0.91 -4.69
N TRP A 429 -13.57 -1.98 -5.03
CA TRP A 429 -14.02 -3.04 -5.91
C TRP A 429 -15.10 -3.94 -5.30
N GLU A 430 -15.21 -3.99 -3.98
CA GLU A 430 -16.32 -4.61 -3.25
C GLU A 430 -17.62 -3.79 -3.35
N LEU A 431 -17.50 -2.46 -3.50
CA LEU A 431 -18.65 -1.55 -3.55
C LEU A 431 -19.16 -1.31 -4.97
N MET A 432 -18.28 -1.38 -5.98
CA MET A 432 -18.62 -1.03 -7.36
C MET A 432 -18.07 -2.05 -8.37
N HIS A 433 -18.93 -2.44 -9.32
CA HIS A 433 -18.51 -3.24 -10.45
C HIS A 433 -17.55 -2.43 -11.35
N ARG A 434 -16.52 -3.09 -11.89
CA ARG A 434 -15.47 -2.47 -12.73
C ARG A 434 -16.00 -1.61 -13.89
N GLN A 435 -17.07 -2.07 -14.54
CA GLN A 435 -17.69 -1.34 -15.65
C GLN A 435 -18.33 -0.03 -15.16
N THR A 436 -19.03 -0.06 -14.02
CA THR A 436 -19.63 1.13 -13.42
C THR A 436 -18.57 2.15 -13.00
N VAL A 437 -17.42 1.70 -12.48
CA VAL A 437 -16.29 2.59 -12.14
C VAL A 437 -15.81 3.35 -13.38
N VAL A 438 -15.60 2.64 -14.49
CA VAL A 438 -15.13 3.25 -15.75
C VAL A 438 -16.19 4.18 -16.34
N GLU A 439 -17.47 3.82 -16.31
CA GLU A 439 -18.57 4.68 -16.77
C GLU A 439 -18.66 5.97 -15.95
N VAL A 440 -18.57 5.90 -14.61
CA VAL A 440 -18.61 7.08 -13.74
C VAL A 440 -17.46 8.04 -14.04
N ILE A 441 -16.22 7.54 -14.17
CA ILE A 441 -15.09 8.40 -14.54
C ILE A 441 -15.25 8.93 -15.98
N GLY A 442 -15.67 8.07 -16.90
CA GLY A 442 -15.85 8.44 -18.30
C GLY A 442 -16.85 9.58 -18.48
N ASP A 443 -18.00 9.48 -17.82
CA ASP A 443 -19.03 10.51 -17.78
C ASP A 443 -18.54 11.78 -17.07
N HIS A 444 -17.80 11.63 -15.99
CA HIS A 444 -17.18 12.75 -15.28
C HIS A 444 -16.21 13.53 -16.18
N LEU A 445 -15.32 12.83 -16.91
CA LEU A 445 -14.37 13.46 -17.82
C LEU A 445 -15.05 14.13 -19.00
N THR A 446 -16.03 13.47 -19.64
CA THR A 446 -16.80 14.10 -20.72
C THR A 446 -17.56 15.32 -20.20
N GLY A 447 -18.14 15.24 -19.00
CA GLY A 447 -18.79 16.35 -18.29
C GLY A 447 -17.85 17.55 -18.09
N MET A 448 -16.61 17.31 -17.62
CA MET A 448 -15.58 18.34 -17.49
C MET A 448 -15.20 18.96 -18.84
N HIS A 449 -15.09 18.17 -19.91
CA HIS A 449 -14.81 18.68 -21.26
C HIS A 449 -15.85 19.71 -21.73
N TRP A 450 -17.13 19.53 -21.37
CA TRP A 450 -18.20 20.47 -21.69
C TRP A 450 -18.15 21.78 -20.89
N GLN A 451 -17.35 21.88 -19.82
CA GLN A 451 -17.19 23.11 -19.03
C GLN A 451 -16.10 24.05 -19.56
N LYS A 452 -15.23 23.59 -20.48
CA LYS A 452 -14.22 24.44 -21.12
C LYS A 452 -14.87 25.55 -21.98
N PRO A 453 -14.28 26.77 -22.02
CA PRO A 453 -14.76 27.86 -22.88
C PRO A 453 -14.84 27.40 -24.34
N LEU A 454 -15.94 27.71 -25.02
CA LEU A 454 -16.06 27.46 -26.46
C LEU A 454 -15.15 28.47 -27.19
N SER A 455 -14.05 28.01 -27.77
CA SER A 455 -13.23 28.80 -28.68
C SER A 455 -13.17 28.11 -30.05
N GLY A 456 -13.29 28.88 -31.13
CA GLY A 456 -13.05 28.40 -32.49
C GLY A 456 -14.21 27.69 -33.23
N PHE A 457 -15.43 27.69 -32.70
CA PHE A 457 -16.59 27.07 -33.36
C PHE A 457 -17.66 28.09 -33.77
N SER A 458 -18.22 27.93 -34.97
CA SER A 458 -19.41 28.66 -35.46
C SER A 458 -20.66 27.85 -35.15
N PHE A 459 -21.60 28.44 -34.40
CA PHE A 459 -22.87 27.82 -34.05
C PHE A 459 -24.03 28.70 -34.49
N THR A 460 -25.15 28.08 -34.88
CA THR A 460 -26.43 28.80 -35.01
C THR A 460 -26.99 29.12 -33.62
N LEU A 461 -27.83 30.16 -33.52
CA LEU A 461 -28.45 30.58 -32.25
C LEU A 461 -29.23 29.44 -31.57
N GLY A 462 -29.93 28.61 -32.36
CA GLY A 462 -30.70 27.47 -31.87
C GLY A 462 -29.81 26.33 -31.33
N GLN A 463 -28.67 26.07 -31.98
CA GLN A 463 -27.68 25.11 -31.49
C GLN A 463 -27.03 25.60 -30.20
N MET A 464 -26.68 26.90 -30.13
CA MET A 464 -26.14 27.51 -28.91
C MET A 464 -27.14 27.44 -27.75
N HIS A 465 -28.42 27.73 -27.99
CA HIS A 465 -29.44 27.65 -26.95
C HIS A 465 -29.64 26.23 -26.41
N ARG A 466 -29.70 25.22 -27.30
CA ARG A 466 -29.79 23.81 -26.89
C ARG A 466 -28.56 23.38 -26.08
N LEU A 467 -27.36 23.73 -26.57
CA LEU A 467 -26.11 23.44 -25.89
C LEU A 467 -26.04 24.11 -24.50
N LEU A 468 -26.52 25.35 -24.36
CA LEU A 468 -26.58 26.05 -23.07
C LEU A 468 -27.61 25.45 -22.12
N LEU A 469 -28.76 24.96 -22.62
CA LEU A 469 -29.75 24.24 -21.80
C LEU A 469 -29.20 22.89 -21.33
N GLU A 470 -28.53 22.14 -22.21
CA GLU A 470 -27.84 20.91 -21.85
C GLU A 470 -26.72 21.16 -20.84
N ARG A 471 -25.90 22.20 -21.05
CA ARG A 471 -24.87 22.64 -20.10
C ARG A 471 -25.46 23.08 -18.77
N LYS A 472 -26.59 23.79 -18.75
CA LYS A 472 -27.28 24.21 -17.51
C LYS A 472 -27.84 23.01 -16.76
N ALA A 473 -28.47 22.06 -17.44
CA ALA A 473 -29.00 20.84 -16.83
C ALA A 473 -27.87 19.94 -16.28
N ARG A 474 -26.72 19.89 -16.98
CA ARG A 474 -25.53 19.12 -16.56
C ARG A 474 -24.73 19.83 -15.47
N ALA A 475 -24.56 21.15 -15.51
CA ALA A 475 -23.90 21.93 -14.47
C ALA A 475 -24.60 21.82 -13.11
N VAL A 476 -25.93 21.62 -13.11
CA VAL A 476 -26.70 21.38 -11.87
C VAL A 476 -26.52 19.94 -11.35
N LYS A 477 -26.03 19.00 -12.17
CA LYS A 477 -25.78 17.59 -11.81
C LYS A 477 -24.29 17.24 -11.59
N ALA A 478 -23.37 17.98 -12.22
CA ALA A 478 -21.97 17.59 -12.42
C ALA A 478 -20.95 18.53 -11.74
N LEU A 479 -21.29 19.15 -10.62
CA LEU A 479 -20.37 20.07 -9.93
C LEU A 479 -20.40 19.83 -8.43
N GLU A 480 -19.59 18.89 -7.95
CA GLU A 480 -19.00 18.99 -6.61
C GLU A 480 -17.51 18.62 -6.62
N ASP A 481 -17.09 17.62 -7.41
CA ASP A 481 -15.71 17.11 -7.37
C ASP A 481 -14.95 17.46 -8.66
N GLU A 482 -13.74 18.02 -8.55
CA GLU A 482 -12.81 18.20 -9.69
C GLU A 482 -11.86 16.98 -9.85
N ASN A 483 -11.72 16.21 -8.77
CA ASN A 483 -10.85 15.06 -8.66
C ASN A 483 -11.64 13.77 -8.95
N SER A 484 -11.18 12.98 -9.93
CA SER A 484 -11.88 11.75 -10.34
C SER A 484 -11.90 10.67 -9.26
N ALA A 485 -10.88 10.61 -8.39
CA ALA A 485 -10.84 9.66 -7.28
C ALA A 485 -11.86 10.04 -6.18
N THR A 486 -11.96 11.31 -5.82
CA THR A 486 -13.00 11.83 -4.90
C THR A 486 -14.40 11.54 -5.43
N HIS A 487 -14.59 11.77 -6.74
CA HIS A 487 -15.86 11.48 -7.41
C HIS A 487 -16.24 10.00 -7.31
N LEU A 488 -15.27 9.08 -7.49
CA LEU A 488 -15.49 7.66 -7.30
C LEU A 488 -15.85 7.29 -5.85
N ILE A 489 -15.15 7.81 -4.85
CA ILE A 489 -15.47 7.55 -3.43
C ILE A 489 -16.90 7.99 -3.12
N ARG A 490 -17.32 9.17 -3.63
CA ARG A 490 -18.68 9.67 -3.47
C ARG A 490 -19.72 8.71 -4.05
N HIS A 491 -19.48 8.21 -5.26
CA HIS A 491 -20.35 7.24 -5.92
C HIS A 491 -20.37 5.88 -5.20
N ALA A 492 -19.21 5.39 -4.76
CA ALA A 492 -19.10 4.11 -4.06
C ALA A 492 -19.94 4.08 -2.77
N LEU A 493 -19.88 5.15 -1.98
CA LEU A 493 -20.62 5.24 -0.71
C LEU A 493 -22.08 5.65 -0.87
N GLY A 494 -22.36 6.49 -1.86
CA GLY A 494 -23.67 7.08 -2.09
C GLY A 494 -24.54 6.37 -3.11
N SER A 495 -24.08 5.28 -3.74
CA SER A 495 -24.82 4.62 -4.82
C SER A 495 -26.27 4.27 -4.43
N ASP A 496 -27.21 4.69 -5.28
CA ASP A 496 -28.63 4.34 -5.22
C ASP A 496 -28.98 3.05 -5.98
N GLY A 497 -27.99 2.41 -6.61
CA GLY A 497 -28.15 1.23 -7.46
C GLY A 497 -28.58 1.53 -8.91
N PHE A 498 -28.88 2.78 -9.25
CA PHE A 498 -29.28 3.22 -10.59
C PHE A 498 -28.28 4.21 -11.22
N GLY A 499 -27.11 4.37 -10.61
CA GLY A 499 -26.01 5.20 -11.13
C GLY A 499 -26.00 6.64 -10.61
N ALA A 500 -26.91 7.01 -9.70
CA ALA A 500 -26.88 8.31 -9.04
C ALA A 500 -26.39 8.20 -7.59
N VAL A 501 -25.99 9.34 -7.03
CA VAL A 501 -25.58 9.47 -5.63
C VAL A 501 -26.78 9.86 -4.79
N GLU A 502 -27.21 9.01 -3.86
CA GLU A 502 -28.20 9.33 -2.84
C GLU A 502 -27.54 10.10 -1.67
N PRO A 503 -27.82 11.40 -1.47
CA PRO A 503 -27.14 12.21 -0.45
C PRO A 503 -27.36 11.70 0.98
N ARG A 504 -28.52 11.09 1.24
CA ARG A 504 -28.87 10.51 2.54
C ARG A 504 -27.99 9.31 2.88
N ARG A 505 -27.73 8.45 1.90
CA ARG A 505 -26.87 7.28 2.06
C ARG A 505 -25.42 7.72 2.28
N LEU A 506 -24.93 8.63 1.43
CA LEU A 506 -23.59 9.20 1.56
C LEU A 506 -23.36 9.82 2.93
N SER A 507 -24.29 10.68 3.38
CA SER A 507 -24.23 11.29 4.72
C SER A 507 -24.19 10.24 5.82
N LYS A 508 -24.97 9.15 5.72
CA LYS A 508 -24.97 8.09 6.73
C LYS A 508 -23.61 7.39 6.78
N MET A 509 -23.09 6.97 5.62
CA MET A 509 -21.81 6.26 5.52
C MET A 509 -20.66 7.09 6.09
N LEU A 510 -20.60 8.39 5.78
CA LEU A 510 -19.54 9.28 6.27
C LEU A 510 -19.71 9.67 7.76
N SER A 511 -20.92 9.58 8.31
CA SER A 511 -21.20 9.89 9.72
C SER A 511 -21.00 8.73 10.69
N LEU A 512 -20.65 7.53 10.19
CA LEU A 512 -20.49 6.35 11.03
C LEU A 512 -19.41 6.58 12.11
N PRO A 513 -19.69 6.21 13.38
CA PRO A 513 -18.67 6.21 14.44
C PRO A 513 -17.51 5.27 14.09
N ARG A 514 -16.29 5.61 14.54
CA ARG A 514 -15.06 4.88 14.20
C ARG A 514 -15.14 3.38 14.52
N GLU A 515 -15.83 3.03 15.59
CA GLU A 515 -16.00 1.65 16.05
C GLU A 515 -16.91 0.83 15.12
N LEU A 516 -17.74 1.49 14.31
CA LEU A 516 -18.69 0.86 13.41
C LEU A 516 -18.27 0.92 11.94
N VAL A 517 -17.41 1.87 11.55
CA VAL A 517 -17.08 2.12 10.12
C VAL A 517 -16.65 0.83 9.42
N ARG A 518 -15.74 0.06 10.03
CA ARG A 518 -15.20 -1.19 9.46
C ARG A 518 -16.26 -2.29 9.28
N MET A 519 -17.44 -2.19 9.91
CA MET A 519 -18.55 -3.11 9.66
C MET A 519 -19.31 -2.81 8.36
N TYR A 520 -19.13 -1.63 7.78
CA TYR A 520 -19.89 -1.17 6.61
C TYR A 520 -19.03 -0.91 5.37
N ARG A 521 -17.73 -0.68 5.54
CA ARG A 521 -16.78 -0.50 4.43
C ARG A 521 -15.35 -0.79 4.89
N ASP A 522 -14.50 -1.12 3.93
CA ASP A 522 -13.06 -1.17 4.08
C ASP A 522 -12.43 0.23 3.93
N ASP A 523 -11.12 0.35 4.17
CA ASP A 523 -10.31 1.48 3.71
C ASP A 523 -10.45 1.58 2.18
N ILE A 524 -10.54 2.79 1.64
CA ILE A 524 -10.70 3.00 0.19
C ILE A 524 -9.58 3.89 -0.29
N THR A 525 -8.71 3.34 -1.14
CA THR A 525 -7.63 4.10 -1.78
C THR A 525 -7.72 3.98 -3.28
N ILE A 526 -7.66 5.11 -3.97
CA ILE A 526 -7.85 5.19 -5.42
C ILE A 526 -6.79 6.10 -6.03
N ILE A 527 -6.21 5.68 -7.15
CA ILE A 527 -5.43 6.52 -8.07
C ILE A 527 -6.03 6.38 -9.47
N VAL A 528 -6.46 7.51 -10.05
CA VAL A 528 -6.93 7.62 -11.44
C VAL A 528 -5.87 8.34 -12.25
N ILE A 529 -5.23 7.63 -13.17
CA ILE A 529 -4.18 8.13 -14.05
C ILE A 529 -4.80 8.49 -15.38
N HIS A 530 -4.80 9.77 -15.75
CA HIS A 530 -5.37 10.26 -17.01
C HIS A 530 -4.29 10.23 -18.09
N LEU A 531 -4.57 9.54 -19.19
CA LEU A 531 -3.63 9.30 -20.27
C LEU A 531 -3.73 10.38 -21.37
N ASN A 532 -2.60 10.70 -21.98
CA ASN A 532 -2.49 11.69 -23.04
C ASN A 532 -2.64 11.02 -24.42
N SER A 533 -3.89 10.91 -24.89
CA SER A 533 -4.20 10.24 -26.16
C SER A 533 -3.41 10.81 -27.35
N SER A 534 -3.14 12.11 -27.39
CA SER A 534 -2.41 12.75 -28.51
C SER A 534 -0.96 12.29 -28.58
N VAL A 535 -0.29 12.15 -27.42
CA VAL A 535 1.09 11.65 -27.35
C VAL A 535 1.12 10.15 -27.68
N ILE A 536 0.17 9.38 -27.15
CA ILE A 536 0.06 7.95 -27.42
C ILE A 536 -0.17 7.70 -28.91
N GLU A 537 -1.02 8.51 -29.57
CA GLU A 537 -1.25 8.43 -31.02
C GLU A 537 0.01 8.79 -31.83
N ALA A 538 0.77 9.80 -31.40
CA ALA A 538 2.03 10.17 -32.05
C ALA A 538 3.05 9.03 -31.98
N ASN A 539 3.21 8.41 -30.80
CA ASN A 539 4.08 7.24 -30.61
C ASN A 539 3.62 6.05 -31.45
N HIS A 540 2.31 5.81 -31.52
CA HIS A 540 1.75 4.71 -32.32
C HIS A 540 2.03 4.90 -33.82
N LYS A 541 1.96 6.13 -34.34
CA LYS A 541 2.30 6.44 -35.73
C LYS A 541 3.79 6.27 -36.03
N ALA A 542 4.65 6.70 -35.10
CA ALA A 542 6.10 6.59 -35.24
C ALA A 542 6.56 5.11 -35.34
N ASN A 543 5.96 4.23 -34.55
CA ASN A 543 6.31 2.80 -34.58
C ASN A 543 5.89 2.13 -35.90
N ILE A 544 4.69 2.43 -36.42
CA ILE A 544 4.24 1.90 -37.73
C ILE A 544 5.20 2.28 -38.86
N THR A 545 5.77 3.48 -38.82
CA THR A 545 6.73 3.94 -39.84
C THR A 545 8.14 3.36 -39.70
N GLN A 546 8.48 2.70 -38.59
CA GLN A 546 9.78 2.02 -38.41
C GLN A 546 9.73 0.55 -38.86
N ASP A 547 8.55 -0.06 -38.84
CA ASP A 547 8.34 -1.46 -39.25
C ASP A 547 7.99 -1.61 -40.76
N ALA A 548 7.84 -0.50 -41.49
CA ALA A 548 7.52 -0.42 -42.92
C ALA A 548 8.73 0.09 -43.72
#